data_AF-A0A7X6U8U9-F1
#
_entry.id   AF-A0A7X6U8U9-F1
#
_cell.length_a   1.000
_cell.length_b   1.000
_cell.length_c   1.000
_cell.angle_alpha   90.00
_cell.angle_beta   90.00
_cell.angle_gamma   90.00
#
_symmetry.space_group_name_H-M   'P 1'
#
loop_
_entity.id
_entity.type
_entity.pdbx_description
1 polymer ?
#
loop_
_entity_poly.entity_id
_entity_poly.type
_entity_poly.pdbx_seq_one_letter_code
_entity_poly.pdbx_strand_id
1 'polypeptide(L)'
;MRRQLVSCLTCLILLLTLILVPGSPVQAAGVAVYDTASYCNVPAANPGDPAYSEMAVEQFVLGFGCQYVSGIRLAETFILDEEATIGSVELFAYLTGSSTTPSFTGAYLAIYDGNPADGASILWGDMVTNRFESAVFTGCYRVMHGSTDTQRPIMKIVADVSTESSPGLELAAGTYW
;
A
#
# COMPACT_ATOMS: atom_id res chain seq x y z
N MET A 1 -46.74 -11.93 -41.80
CA MET A 1 -45.54 -12.79 -41.78
C MET A 1 -44.62 -12.41 -42.94
N ARG A 2 -43.52 -11.70 -42.66
CA ARG A 2 -42.39 -11.60 -43.60
C ARG A 2 -41.14 -11.19 -42.81
N ARG A 3 -40.23 -12.15 -42.65
CA ARG A 3 -38.87 -11.96 -42.15
C ARG A 3 -38.08 -11.23 -43.24
N GLN A 4 -37.31 -10.22 -42.86
CA GLN A 4 -36.18 -9.74 -43.67
C GLN A 4 -34.92 -9.78 -42.81
N LEU A 5 -33.92 -10.43 -43.38
CA LEU A 5 -32.54 -10.55 -42.92
C LEU A 5 -31.66 -10.15 -44.11
N VAL A 6 -30.46 -9.66 -43.79
CA VAL A 6 -29.26 -9.45 -44.64
C VAL A 6 -29.30 -8.10 -45.41
N SER A 7 -28.27 -7.23 -45.48
CA SER A 7 -26.80 -7.30 -45.33
C SER A 7 -26.23 -5.85 -45.23
N CYS A 8 -25.25 -5.53 -44.37
CA CYS A 8 -23.79 -5.45 -44.63
C CYS A 8 -23.27 -4.00 -44.83
N LEU A 9 -22.01 -3.75 -44.39
CA LEU A 9 -21.19 -2.52 -44.49
C LEU A 9 -21.63 -1.36 -43.56
N THR A 10 -20.84 -0.76 -42.66
CA THR A 10 -19.40 -0.52 -42.53
C THR A 10 -19.09 -0.09 -41.08
N CYS A 11 -18.24 -0.80 -40.34
CA CYS A 11 -17.36 -0.17 -39.34
C CYS A 11 -16.19 -1.11 -39.10
N LEU A 12 -15.13 -0.84 -39.85
CA LEU A 12 -13.94 -1.67 -40.00
C LEU A 12 -12.78 -0.94 -39.29
N ILE A 13 -12.05 -1.68 -38.43
CA ILE A 13 -10.67 -1.43 -37.95
C ILE A 13 -10.55 -0.32 -36.88
N LEU A 14 -10.12 -0.59 -35.65
CA LEU A 14 -8.79 -1.12 -35.31
C LEU A 14 -8.86 -1.93 -34.00
N LEU A 15 -9.04 -3.25 -34.09
CA LEU A 15 -8.77 -4.13 -32.96
C LEU A 15 -7.25 -4.31 -32.93
N LEU A 16 -6.57 -3.59 -32.04
CA LEU A 16 -5.17 -3.85 -31.73
C LEU A 16 -5.11 -5.30 -31.26
N THR A 17 -4.59 -6.19 -32.10
CA THR A 17 -4.26 -7.56 -31.72
C THR A 17 -3.20 -7.45 -30.65
N LEU A 18 -3.63 -7.55 -29.39
CA LEU A 18 -2.76 -7.93 -28.30
C LEU A 18 -2.20 -9.30 -28.69
N ILE A 19 -0.98 -9.32 -29.22
CA ILE A 19 -0.20 -10.55 -29.28
C ILE A 19 0.04 -10.87 -27.82
N LEU A 20 -0.85 -11.67 -27.23
CA LEU A 20 -0.59 -12.29 -25.96
C LEU A 20 0.58 -13.22 -26.21
N VAL A 21 1.79 -12.80 -25.83
CA VAL A 21 2.92 -13.73 -25.72
C VAL A 21 2.48 -14.76 -24.69
N PRO A 22 2.26 -16.03 -25.07
CA PRO A 22 1.87 -17.04 -24.12
C PRO A 22 3.01 -17.22 -23.12
N GLY A 23 2.80 -16.82 -21.86
CA GLY A 23 3.77 -16.98 -20.77
C GLY A 23 4.13 -15.72 -19.99
N SER A 24 3.62 -14.53 -20.34
CA SER A 24 3.76 -13.35 -19.48
C SER A 24 2.59 -13.31 -18.49
N PRO A 25 2.81 -13.40 -17.16
CA PRO A 25 1.77 -13.07 -16.21
C PRO A 25 1.40 -11.60 -16.40
N VAL A 26 0.17 -11.34 -16.87
CA VAL A 26 -0.43 -10.02 -16.77
C VAL A 26 -0.91 -9.90 -15.33
N GLN A 27 0.00 -9.56 -14.40
CA GLN A 27 -0.40 -8.98 -13.13
C GLN A 27 -1.20 -7.73 -13.52
N ALA A 28 -2.49 -7.68 -13.20
CA ALA A 28 -3.25 -6.46 -13.42
C ALA A 28 -2.55 -5.32 -12.67
N ALA A 29 -2.29 -4.20 -13.35
CA ALA A 29 -1.67 -3.05 -12.73
C ALA A 29 -2.49 -2.65 -11.49
N GLY A 30 -1.86 -2.66 -10.31
CA GLY A 30 -2.49 -2.30 -9.04
C GLY A 30 -3.05 -3.45 -8.20
N VAL A 31 -2.73 -4.72 -8.48
CA VAL A 31 -2.98 -5.81 -7.51
C VAL A 31 -1.92 -5.74 -6.41
N ALA A 32 -2.35 -5.64 -5.15
CA ALA A 32 -1.44 -5.71 -4.01
C ALA A 32 -0.74 -7.08 -4.01
N VAL A 33 0.58 -7.05 -4.10
CA VAL A 33 1.41 -8.27 -4.09
C VAL A 33 1.51 -8.85 -2.67
N TYR A 34 1.34 -7.98 -1.66
CA TYR A 34 1.20 -8.32 -0.25
C TYR A 34 0.26 -7.29 0.40
N ASP A 35 -0.79 -7.75 1.06
CA ASP A 35 -1.77 -6.89 1.76
C ASP A 35 -2.13 -7.50 3.12
N THR A 36 -1.55 -6.98 4.18
CA THR A 36 -1.94 -7.26 5.57
C THR A 36 -2.85 -6.19 6.15
N ALA A 37 -3.21 -5.17 5.37
CA ALA A 37 -3.77 -3.93 5.89
C ALA A 37 -5.27 -4.04 6.18
N SER A 38 -5.63 -4.77 7.25
CA SER A 38 -6.87 -4.49 7.98
C SER A 38 -6.59 -3.39 9.02
N TYR A 39 -6.55 -2.14 8.56
CA TYR A 39 -6.20 -1.01 9.41
C TYR A 39 -7.37 -0.54 10.31
N CYS A 40 -8.62 -0.88 10.00
CA CYS A 40 -9.78 -0.67 10.88
C CYS A 40 -10.42 -2.00 11.27
N ASN A 41 -10.69 -2.17 12.57
CA ASN A 41 -11.38 -3.33 13.12
C ASN A 41 -12.78 -3.01 13.67
N VAL A 42 -13.13 -1.72 13.77
CA VAL A 42 -14.47 -1.25 14.12
C VAL A 42 -15.00 -0.40 12.95
N PRO A 43 -15.89 -0.95 12.11
CA PRO A 43 -16.43 -0.21 10.97
C PRO A 43 -17.34 0.94 11.44
N ALA A 44 -17.50 1.94 10.57
CA ALA A 44 -18.47 3.01 10.78
C ALA A 44 -19.89 2.43 10.95
N ALA A 45 -20.62 2.89 11.97
CA ALA A 45 -21.97 2.41 12.24
C ALA A 45 -22.98 2.95 11.21
N ASN A 46 -22.83 4.20 10.78
CA ASN A 46 -23.69 4.85 9.80
C ASN A 46 -22.86 5.60 8.72
N PRO A 47 -23.47 5.92 7.57
CA PRO A 47 -22.84 6.79 6.58
C PRO A 47 -22.42 8.14 7.19
N GLY A 48 -21.13 8.47 7.11
CA GLY A 48 -20.56 9.69 7.67
C GLY A 48 -19.95 9.54 9.06
N ASP A 49 -20.18 8.41 9.74
CA ASP A 49 -19.49 8.10 10.99
C ASP A 49 -18.03 7.71 10.71
N PRO A 50 -17.10 8.00 11.63
CA PRO A 50 -15.73 7.50 11.56
C PRO A 50 -15.67 5.98 11.74
N ALA A 51 -14.69 5.34 11.08
CA ALA A 51 -14.24 4.00 11.45
C ALA A 51 -13.12 4.09 12.49
N TYR A 52 -12.90 3.00 13.22
CA TYR A 52 -11.85 2.94 14.23
C TYR A 52 -10.94 1.72 14.06
N SER A 53 -9.67 1.98 14.37
CA SER A 53 -8.64 1.01 14.68
C SER A 53 -8.52 0.99 16.20
N GLU A 54 -9.34 0.17 16.84
CA GLU A 54 -9.47 0.08 18.29
C GLU A 54 -8.47 -0.94 18.87
N MET A 55 -7.73 -0.53 19.91
CA MET A 55 -6.88 -1.45 20.66
C MET A 55 -7.69 -2.52 21.39
N ALA A 56 -7.12 -3.71 21.60
CA ALA A 56 -7.74 -4.73 22.43
C ALA A 56 -7.94 -4.23 23.88
N VAL A 57 -8.85 -4.88 24.62
CA VAL A 57 -9.04 -4.63 26.04
C VAL A 57 -7.70 -4.78 26.77
N GLU A 58 -7.39 -3.85 27.69
CA GLU A 58 -6.11 -3.79 28.43
C GLU A 58 -4.84 -3.50 27.61
N GLN A 59 -4.94 -3.18 26.31
CA GLN A 59 -3.81 -2.72 25.52
C GLN A 59 -3.71 -1.19 25.52
N PHE A 60 -2.67 -0.66 26.16
CA PHE A 60 -2.45 0.79 26.34
C PHE A 60 -1.44 1.43 25.39
N VAL A 61 -0.82 0.64 24.51
CA VAL A 61 0.14 1.11 23.53
C VAL A 61 -0.56 1.27 22.18
N LEU A 62 -0.74 2.52 21.75
CA LEU A 62 -1.53 2.88 20.56
C LEU A 62 -0.85 2.60 19.21
N GLY A 63 0.38 2.07 19.23
CA GLY A 63 1.16 1.75 18.04
C GLY A 63 2.65 1.88 18.30
N PHE A 64 3.45 1.61 17.28
CA PHE A 64 4.89 1.79 17.30
C PHE A 64 5.28 3.07 16.54
N GLY A 65 6.43 3.66 16.91
CA GLY A 65 6.97 4.84 16.24
C GLY A 65 7.68 4.50 14.93
N CYS A 66 7.76 5.47 14.04
CA CYS A 66 8.50 5.40 12.76
C CYS A 66 9.17 6.75 12.42
N GLN A 67 9.61 7.48 13.45
CA GLN A 67 10.13 8.84 13.31
C GLN A 67 11.55 8.85 12.71
N TYR A 68 11.66 9.32 11.46
CA TYR A 68 12.93 9.45 10.73
C TYR A 68 14.01 10.21 11.52
N VAL A 69 13.69 11.40 12.04
CA VAL A 69 14.64 12.26 12.76
C VAL A 69 15.13 11.62 14.06
N SER A 70 14.30 10.80 14.70
CA SER A 70 14.66 10.06 15.91
C SER A 70 15.37 8.74 15.61
N GLY A 71 15.58 8.40 14.34
CA GLY A 71 16.18 7.13 13.92
C GLY A 71 15.31 5.91 14.22
N ILE A 72 14.02 6.09 14.50
CA ILE A 72 13.10 5.00 14.83
C ILE A 72 12.53 4.45 13.52
N ARG A 73 12.69 3.14 13.31
CA ARG A 73 12.28 2.44 12.10
C ARG A 73 11.40 1.25 12.46
N LEU A 74 10.51 0.89 11.53
CA LEU A 74 9.73 -0.34 11.58
C LEU A 74 10.17 -1.23 10.44
N ALA A 75 10.10 -2.53 10.65
CA ALA A 75 10.32 -3.55 9.65
C ALA A 75 9.17 -4.55 9.74
N GLU A 76 8.71 -5.03 8.59
CA GLU A 76 7.66 -6.05 8.49
C GLU A 76 8.09 -7.07 7.45
N THR A 77 7.85 -8.35 7.73
CA THR A 77 8.13 -9.42 6.77
C THR A 77 7.03 -9.49 5.74
N PHE A 78 7.39 -9.61 4.46
CA PHE A 78 6.46 -9.99 3.40
C PHE A 78 7.01 -11.18 2.61
N ILE A 79 6.08 -11.97 2.06
CA ILE A 79 6.40 -13.18 1.32
C ILE A 79 5.84 -13.04 -0.09
N LEU A 80 6.68 -13.34 -1.07
CA LEU A 80 6.31 -13.44 -2.48
C LEU A 80 6.28 -14.92 -2.85
N ASP A 81 5.10 -15.44 -3.19
CA ASP A 81 4.93 -16.84 -3.62
C ASP A 81 5.46 -17.08 -5.06
N GLU A 82 5.53 -16.01 -5.85
CA GLU A 82 6.04 -15.99 -7.22
C GLU A 82 6.80 -14.69 -7.49
N GLU A 83 7.47 -14.60 -8.63
CA GLU A 83 8.12 -13.37 -9.07
C GLU A 83 7.10 -12.23 -9.22
N ALA A 84 7.45 -11.04 -8.76
CA ALA A 84 6.60 -9.87 -8.84
C ALA A 84 7.40 -8.59 -9.04
N THR A 85 6.76 -7.59 -9.64
CA THR A 85 7.28 -6.22 -9.72
C THR A 85 6.57 -5.34 -8.71
N ILE A 86 7.32 -4.80 -7.75
CA ILE A 86 6.83 -3.84 -6.76
C ILE A 86 6.91 -2.43 -7.38
N GLY A 87 5.76 -1.82 -7.66
CA GLY A 87 5.68 -0.44 -8.17
C GLY A 87 5.59 0.62 -7.08
N SER A 88 4.95 0.30 -5.95
CA SER A 88 4.77 1.22 -4.82
C SER A 88 4.62 0.45 -3.52
N VAL A 89 4.78 1.17 -2.40
CA VAL A 89 4.49 0.66 -1.05
C VAL A 89 3.45 1.56 -0.40
N GLU A 90 2.39 0.97 0.13
CA GLU A 90 1.39 1.66 0.95
C GLU A 90 1.67 1.42 2.43
N LEU A 91 1.79 2.50 3.20
CA LEU A 91 2.07 2.49 4.63
C LEU A 91 0.95 3.20 5.39
N PHE A 92 0.68 2.76 6.61
CA PHE A 92 -0.39 3.32 7.44
C PHE A 92 0.18 3.89 8.74
N ALA A 93 0.04 5.20 8.92
CA ALA A 93 0.58 5.90 10.08
C ALA A 93 -0.35 7.03 10.55
N TYR A 94 -0.22 7.43 11.80
CA TYR A 94 -0.94 8.57 12.36
C TYR A 94 0.01 9.49 13.13
N LEU A 95 -0.39 10.75 13.29
CA LEU A 95 0.25 11.69 14.20
C LEU A 95 -0.77 12.12 15.26
N THR A 96 -0.42 11.96 16.54
CA THR A 96 -1.32 12.38 17.62
C THR A 96 -1.53 13.89 17.60
N GLY A 97 -2.79 14.31 17.64
CA GLY A 97 -3.21 15.71 17.60
C GLY A 97 -3.27 16.30 16.19
N SER A 98 -3.05 15.52 15.13
CA SER A 98 -3.18 16.02 13.76
C SER A 98 -4.66 16.15 13.34
N SER A 99 -4.90 16.94 12.29
CA SER A 99 -6.19 16.95 11.60
C SER A 99 -6.25 15.83 10.56
N THR A 100 -7.38 15.72 9.84
CA THR A 100 -7.55 14.83 8.69
C THR A 100 -6.78 15.29 7.45
N THR A 101 -6.15 16.47 7.48
CA THR A 101 -5.18 16.89 6.47
C THR A 101 -3.83 16.23 6.78
N PRO A 102 -3.29 15.37 5.89
CA PRO A 102 -2.01 14.72 6.14
C PRO A 102 -0.86 15.71 6.35
N SER A 103 -0.07 15.49 7.40
CA SER A 103 1.12 16.30 7.72
C SER A 103 2.44 15.57 7.46
N PHE A 104 2.39 14.34 6.94
CA PHE A 104 3.57 13.56 6.58
C PHE A 104 4.25 14.19 5.37
N THR A 105 5.57 14.32 5.44
CA THR A 105 6.39 14.94 4.39
C THR A 105 7.46 13.98 3.84
N GLY A 106 7.53 12.77 4.37
CA GLY A 106 8.57 11.81 4.00
C GLY A 106 8.20 10.36 4.27
N ALA A 107 8.75 9.49 3.44
CA ALA A 107 8.73 8.05 3.56
C ALA A 107 10.12 7.56 3.16
N TYR A 108 10.82 6.89 4.06
CA TYR A 108 12.18 6.40 3.86
C TYR A 108 12.14 4.90 4.09
N LEU A 109 12.42 4.12 3.05
CA LEU A 109 12.29 2.68 3.09
C LEU A 109 13.42 2.01 2.30
N ALA A 110 13.73 0.80 2.73
CA ALA A 110 14.62 -0.11 2.04
C ALA A 110 14.02 -1.51 2.12
N ILE A 111 14.27 -2.33 1.10
CA ILE A 111 13.89 -3.73 1.06
C ILE A 111 15.12 -4.58 1.38
N TYR A 112 15.00 -5.52 2.29
CA TYR A 112 16.09 -6.39 2.75
C TYR A 112 15.90 -7.84 2.33
N ASP A 113 17.01 -8.57 2.21
CA ASP A 113 17.05 -10.02 1.94
C ASP A 113 16.83 -10.89 3.21
N GLY A 114 16.53 -10.25 4.33
CA GLY A 114 16.49 -10.85 5.66
C GLY A 114 16.00 -9.85 6.70
N ASN A 115 15.78 -10.31 7.94
CA ASN A 115 15.43 -9.43 9.05
C ASN A 115 16.56 -8.40 9.30
N PRO A 116 16.29 -7.09 9.20
CA PRO A 116 17.32 -6.05 9.40
C PRO A 116 17.95 -6.09 10.80
N ALA A 117 17.22 -6.58 11.81
CA ALA A 117 17.74 -6.70 13.17
C ALA A 117 18.83 -7.79 13.30
N ASP A 118 18.89 -8.73 12.36
CA ASP A 118 19.84 -9.84 12.34
C ASP A 118 21.05 -9.58 11.40
N GLY A 119 21.18 -8.36 10.88
CA GLY A 119 22.29 -7.96 10.02
C GLY A 119 22.11 -8.26 8.53
N ALA A 120 20.86 -8.38 8.07
CA ALA A 120 20.53 -8.57 6.66
C ALA A 120 21.02 -7.44 5.74
N SER A 121 21.13 -7.74 4.44
CA SER A 121 21.59 -6.79 3.43
C SER A 121 20.43 -6.06 2.76
N ILE A 122 20.67 -4.81 2.37
CA ILE A 122 19.72 -4.03 1.57
C ILE A 122 19.79 -4.51 0.12
N LEU A 123 18.64 -4.92 -0.43
CA LEU A 123 18.47 -5.24 -1.85
C LEU A 123 18.11 -4.00 -2.66
N TRP A 124 17.33 -3.09 -2.07
CA TRP A 124 16.86 -1.90 -2.75
C TRP A 124 16.57 -0.75 -1.76
N GLY A 125 16.72 0.47 -2.25
CA GLY A 125 16.41 1.68 -1.49
C GLY A 125 17.47 1.99 -0.44
N ASP A 126 17.12 2.88 0.47
CA ASP A 126 17.97 3.31 1.57
C ASP A 126 17.13 4.12 2.57
N MET A 127 17.72 4.42 3.73
CA MET A 127 17.06 5.18 4.80
C MET A 127 17.46 6.66 4.77
N VAL A 128 17.64 7.26 3.60
CA VAL A 128 18.09 8.65 3.38
C VAL A 128 17.29 9.34 2.27
N THR A 129 17.00 8.62 1.20
CA THR A 129 16.25 9.09 0.02
C THR A 129 14.77 9.13 0.36
N ASN A 130 14.14 10.29 0.21
CA ASN A 130 12.71 10.44 0.42
C ASN A 130 11.93 9.84 -0.77
N ARG A 131 11.13 8.82 -0.51
CA ARG A 131 10.26 8.13 -1.47
C ARG A 131 8.79 8.54 -1.36
N PHE A 132 8.47 9.54 -0.55
CA PHE A 132 7.09 10.00 -0.37
C PHE A 132 6.46 10.49 -1.67
N GLU A 133 5.35 9.88 -2.05
CA GLU A 133 4.54 10.31 -3.21
C GLU A 133 3.29 11.05 -2.74
N SER A 134 2.51 10.44 -1.85
CA SER A 134 1.26 11.05 -1.36
C SER A 134 0.87 10.54 0.02
N ALA A 135 -0.05 11.26 0.66
CA ALA A 135 -0.77 10.76 1.81
C ALA A 135 -2.22 11.19 1.74
N VAL A 136 -3.13 10.33 2.22
CA VAL A 136 -4.56 10.62 2.31
C VAL A 136 -5.14 10.06 3.61
N PHE A 137 -6.13 10.75 4.17
CA PHE A 137 -6.87 10.24 5.31
C PHE A 137 -7.72 9.02 4.91
N THR A 138 -7.66 7.97 5.72
CA THR A 138 -8.33 6.68 5.44
C THR A 138 -9.81 6.64 5.81
N GLY A 139 -10.31 7.64 6.57
CA GLY A 139 -11.61 7.54 7.24
C GLY A 139 -11.55 6.85 8.61
N CYS A 140 -10.36 6.43 9.05
CA CYS A 140 -10.15 5.63 10.25
C CYS A 140 -9.31 6.35 11.31
N TYR A 141 -9.69 6.23 12.58
CA TYR A 141 -8.92 6.76 13.71
C TYR A 141 -8.36 5.67 14.60
N ARG A 142 -7.13 5.86 15.11
CA ARG A 142 -6.54 4.96 16.12
C ARG A 142 -7.02 5.34 17.52
N VAL A 143 -7.64 4.40 18.23
CA VAL A 143 -8.27 4.66 19.54
C VAL A 143 -7.98 3.56 20.55
N MET A 144 -8.02 3.94 21.83
CA MET A 144 -8.08 2.99 22.94
C MET A 144 -9.42 2.25 22.93
N HIS A 145 -9.47 1.07 23.56
CA HIS A 145 -10.71 0.33 23.72
C HIS A 145 -11.84 1.19 24.32
N GLY A 146 -13.00 1.22 23.66
CA GLY A 146 -14.19 1.95 24.07
C GLY A 146 -14.14 3.47 23.83
N SER A 147 -13.14 3.97 23.13
CA SER A 147 -12.98 5.39 22.83
C SER A 147 -13.46 5.73 21.42
N THR A 148 -14.08 6.91 21.28
CA THR A 148 -14.54 7.46 19.98
C THR A 148 -13.73 8.69 19.57
N ASP A 149 -12.52 8.86 20.11
CA ASP A 149 -11.63 10.01 19.86
C ASP A 149 -11.19 10.09 18.38
N THR A 150 -10.99 11.32 17.90
CA THR A 150 -10.59 11.66 16.53
C THR A 150 -9.21 12.33 16.46
N GLN A 151 -8.42 12.33 17.53
CA GLN A 151 -7.09 12.95 17.57
C GLN A 151 -5.98 12.17 16.84
N ARG A 152 -6.25 10.98 16.30
CA ARG A 152 -5.24 10.13 15.64
C ARG A 152 -5.76 9.60 14.30
N PRO A 153 -5.98 10.48 13.30
CA PRO A 153 -6.40 10.05 11.98
C PRO A 153 -5.29 9.22 11.33
N ILE A 154 -5.65 8.03 10.86
CA ILE A 154 -4.74 7.14 10.15
C ILE A 154 -4.66 7.60 8.69
N MET A 155 -3.45 7.90 8.25
CA MET A 155 -3.13 8.26 6.88
C MET A 155 -2.62 7.03 6.14
N LYS A 156 -3.09 6.84 4.91
CA LYS A 156 -2.45 5.98 3.92
C LYS A 156 -1.37 6.81 3.23
N ILE A 157 -0.13 6.41 3.38
CA ILE A 157 1.06 7.03 2.80
C ILE A 157 1.51 6.15 1.65
N VAL A 158 1.67 6.71 0.46
CA VAL A 158 2.19 6.00 -0.71
C VAL A 158 3.65 6.40 -0.91
N ALA A 159 4.51 5.39 -1.04
CA ALA A 159 5.90 5.57 -1.37
C ALA A 159 6.23 4.98 -2.75
N ASP A 160 6.98 5.75 -3.54
CA ASP A 160 7.37 5.39 -4.90
C ASP A 160 8.64 4.50 -4.89
N VAL A 161 8.51 3.33 -5.52
CA VAL A 161 9.57 2.33 -5.67
C VAL A 161 10.28 2.44 -7.02
N SER A 162 9.83 3.35 -7.89
CA SER A 162 10.52 3.63 -9.14
C SER A 162 11.92 4.21 -8.90
N THR A 163 12.75 4.07 -9.92
CA THR A 163 14.09 4.66 -10.03
C THR A 163 14.27 5.17 -11.45
N GLU A 164 15.29 6.01 -11.67
CA GLU A 164 15.65 6.48 -13.02
C GLU A 164 15.89 5.33 -14.02
N SER A 165 16.33 4.17 -13.52
CA SER A 165 16.65 2.98 -14.32
C SER A 165 15.53 1.94 -14.41
N SER A 166 14.47 2.05 -13.59
CA SER A 166 13.40 1.04 -13.55
C SER A 166 12.09 1.62 -13.00
N PRO A 167 10.93 1.34 -13.63
CA PRO A 167 9.63 1.79 -13.14
C PRO A 167 9.16 1.06 -11.86
N GLY A 168 9.88 0.03 -11.40
CA GLY A 168 9.59 -0.71 -10.17
C GLY A 168 10.75 -1.64 -9.77
N LEU A 169 10.57 -2.37 -8.68
CA LEU A 169 11.54 -3.34 -8.19
C LEU A 169 11.06 -4.76 -8.53
N GLU A 170 11.78 -5.45 -9.41
CA GLU A 170 11.54 -6.87 -9.68
C GLU A 170 12.17 -7.72 -8.58
N LEU A 171 11.37 -8.59 -7.97
CA LEU A 171 11.80 -9.57 -6.98
C LEU A 171 11.32 -10.97 -7.38
N ALA A 172 12.18 -11.95 -7.20
CA ALA A 172 11.80 -13.35 -7.30
C ALA A 172 10.90 -13.76 -6.12
N ALA A 173 10.34 -14.98 -6.19
CA ALA A 173 9.70 -15.60 -5.03
C ALA A 173 10.67 -15.68 -3.85
N GLY A 174 10.22 -15.34 -2.65
CA GLY A 174 11.09 -15.24 -1.48
C GLY A 174 10.44 -14.60 -0.27
N THR A 175 11.25 -14.44 0.78
CA THR A 175 10.86 -13.74 2.02
C THR A 175 11.75 -12.52 2.17
N TYR A 176 11.13 -11.37 2.39
CA TYR A 176 11.76 -10.06 2.40
C TYR A 176 11.24 -9.23 3.58
N TRP A 177 11.90 -8.09 3.82
CA TRP A 177 11.58 -7.15 4.89
C TRP A 177 11.65 -5.70 4.41
#